data_AF-A0A359LNJ9-F1
#
_entry.id   AF-A0A359LNJ9-F1
#
_cell.length_a   1.000
_cell.length_b   1.000
_cell.length_c   1.000
_cell.angle_alpha   90.00
_cell.angle_beta   90.00
_cell.angle_gamma   90.00
#
_symmetry.space_group_name_H-M   'P 1'
#
loop_
_entity.id
_entity.type
_entity.pdbx_description
1 polymer ?
#
loop_
_entity_poly.entity_id
_entity_poly.type
_entity_poly.pdbx_seq_one_letter_code
_entity_poly.pdbx_strand_id
1 'polypeptide(L)' 'MEAGSVATNGKVDQRPLKTLERVLSKAGLGSRTEAVAWIKGGRVSVNGKVVRTEEHWVDLERDRVALDGKP' A
#
# COMPACT_ATOMS: atom_id res chain seq x y z
N MET A 1 -9.46 -47.07 11.95
CA MET A 1 -9.58 -46.32 10.69
C MET A 1 -9.67 -44.85 11.11
N GLU A 2 -8.56 -44.29 11.56
CA GLU A 2 -7.61 -43.48 10.76
C GLU A 2 -8.22 -42.08 10.53
N ALA A 3 -7.99 -41.15 11.46
CA ALA A 3 -6.86 -40.22 11.57
C ALA A 3 -7.01 -38.98 10.66
N GLY A 4 -6.73 -37.80 11.24
CA GLY A 4 -6.70 -36.50 10.56
C GLY A 4 -7.27 -35.40 11.46
N SER A 5 -6.66 -35.08 12.61
CA SER A 5 -5.42 -34.29 12.73
C SER A 5 -5.58 -32.86 12.20
N VAL A 6 -5.69 -31.94 13.17
CA VAL A 6 -5.19 -30.56 13.28
C VAL A 6 -4.70 -29.83 12.00
N ALA A 7 -5.13 -28.58 11.83
CA ALA A 7 -4.27 -27.41 12.01
C ALA A 7 -4.95 -26.15 11.46
N THR A 8 -4.93 -25.11 12.29
CA THR A 8 -5.12 -23.70 11.98
C THR A 8 -4.55 -23.31 10.61
N ASN A 9 -5.36 -22.73 9.73
CA ASN A 9 -4.82 -21.82 8.72
C ASN A 9 -5.39 -20.44 9.00
N GLY A 10 -4.86 -19.81 10.05
CA GLY A 10 -4.80 -18.36 10.04
C GLY A 10 -4.06 -17.99 8.77
N LYS A 11 -4.79 -17.49 7.77
CA LYS A 11 -4.18 -16.55 6.83
C LYS A 11 -3.62 -15.48 7.73
N VAL A 12 -2.32 -15.56 8.02
CA VAL A 12 -1.59 -14.41 8.48
C VAL A 12 -1.90 -13.38 7.43
N ASP A 13 -2.69 -12.37 7.79
CA ASP A 13 -2.98 -11.26 6.92
C ASP A 13 -1.60 -10.78 6.47
N GLN A 14 -1.20 -11.15 5.25
CA GLN A 14 0.01 -10.63 4.63
C GLN A 14 -0.35 -9.20 4.26
N ARG A 15 -0.64 -8.38 5.27
CA ARG A 15 -0.92 -6.95 5.16
C ARG A 15 0.24 -6.44 4.35
N PRO A 16 0.07 -6.15 3.06
CA PRO A 16 1.18 -5.92 2.19
C PRO A 16 1.62 -4.49 2.45
N LEU A 17 2.20 -4.28 3.62
CA LEU A 17 2.87 -3.08 4.06
C LEU A 17 3.93 -2.79 3.01
N LYS A 18 3.64 -1.79 2.20
CA LYS A 18 4.47 -1.39 1.07
C LYS A 18 4.78 0.09 1.25
N THR A 19 5.96 0.47 0.78
CA THR A 19 6.26 1.89 0.65
C THR A 19 5.33 2.53 -0.38
N LEU A 20 4.95 3.78 -0.13
CA LEU A 20 4.03 4.56 -0.96
C LEU A 20 4.46 4.58 -2.44
N GLU A 21 5.77 4.66 -2.71
CA GLU A 21 6.33 4.55 -4.06
C GLU A 21 6.01 3.22 -4.77
N ARG A 22 6.06 2.10 -4.03
CA ARG A 22 5.76 0.76 -4.58
C ARG A 22 4.26 0.56 -4.75
N VAL A 23 3.45 1.18 -3.90
CA VAL A 23 1.99 1.21 -4.06
C VAL A 23 1.63 1.87 -5.39
N LEU A 24 2.13 3.09 -5.64
CA LEU A 24 1.85 3.85 -6.85
C LEU A 24 2.36 3.14 -8.12
N SER A 25 3.56 2.56 -8.06
CA SER A 25 4.13 1.81 -9.18
C SER A 25 3.35 0.52 -9.46
N LYS A 26 2.89 -0.21 -8.44
CA LYS A 26 2.05 -1.40 -8.62
C LYS A 26 0.62 -1.09 -9.05
N ALA A 27 0.09 0.06 -8.66
CA ALA A 27 -1.23 0.52 -9.08
C ALA A 27 -1.28 0.89 -10.58
N GLY A 28 -0.14 0.90 -11.28
CA GLY A 28 -0.07 1.27 -12.68
C GLY A 28 -0.31 2.76 -12.92
N LEU A 29 -0.26 3.58 -11.86
CA LEU A 29 -0.51 5.02 -11.95
C LEU A 29 0.64 5.75 -12.63
N GLY A 30 1.88 5.29 -12.43
CA GLY A 30 3.07 5.87 -13.06
C GLY A 30 4.36 5.16 -12.65
N SER A 31 5.47 5.65 -13.20
CA SER A 31 6.81 5.16 -12.92
C SER A 31 7.25 5.52 -11.50
N ARG A 32 8.29 4.83 -10.98
CA ARG A 32 8.88 5.13 -9.66
C ARG A 32 9.24 6.60 -9.49
N THR A 33 9.82 7.23 -10.51
CA THR A 33 10.20 8.65 -10.50
C THR A 33 8.98 9.58 -10.40
N GLU A 34 7.90 9.26 -11.10
CA GLU A 34 6.65 10.02 -11.04
C GLU A 34 6.01 9.89 -9.65
N ALA A 35 5.99 8.68 -9.11
CA ALA A 35 5.55 8.43 -7.74
C ALA A 35 6.32 9.29 -6.73
N VAL A 36 7.67 9.28 -6.79
CA VAL A 36 8.51 10.13 -5.92
C VAL A 36 8.19 11.62 -6.11
N ALA A 37 8.02 12.09 -7.35
CA ALA A 37 7.68 13.48 -7.63
C ALA A 37 6.30 13.87 -7.07
N TRP A 38 5.30 13.01 -7.16
CA TRP A 38 3.97 13.25 -6.60
C TRP A 38 3.97 13.25 -5.09
N ILE A 39 4.70 12.32 -4.47
CA ILE A 39 4.88 12.26 -3.02
C ILE A 39 5.56 13.54 -2.55
N LYS A 40 6.73 13.90 -3.09
CA LYS A 40 7.44 15.14 -2.72
C LYS A 40 6.63 16.40 -3.00
N GLY A 41 5.85 16.40 -4.07
CA GLY A 41 4.92 17.47 -4.43
C GLY A 41 3.68 17.55 -3.52
N GLY A 42 3.47 16.60 -2.61
CA GLY A 42 2.30 16.56 -1.74
C GLY A 42 0.99 16.28 -2.49
N ARG A 43 1.07 15.61 -3.65
CA ARG A 43 -0.09 15.19 -4.43
C ARG A 43 -0.68 13.88 -3.92
N VAL A 44 0.05 13.14 -3.10
CA VAL A 44 -0.37 11.84 -2.58
C VAL A 44 -0.93 11.98 -1.18
N SER A 45 -2.10 11.41 -0.97
CA SER A 45 -2.82 11.41 0.30
C SER A 45 -3.06 9.97 0.73
N VAL A 46 -2.79 9.65 1.99
CA VAL A 46 -3.07 8.37 2.60
C VAL A 46 -4.14 8.58 3.66
N ASN A 47 -5.30 7.95 3.50
CA ASN A 47 -6.44 8.10 4.40
C ASN A 47 -6.84 9.59 4.64
N GLY A 48 -6.76 10.39 3.57
CA GLY A 48 -7.01 11.84 3.60
C GLY A 48 -5.88 12.70 4.16
N LYS A 49 -4.74 12.12 4.57
CA LYS A 49 -3.56 12.87 5.01
C LYS A 49 -2.54 12.97 3.89
N VAL A 50 -2.12 14.17 3.53
CA VAL A 50 -1.07 14.38 2.52
C VAL A 50 0.25 13.84 3.04
N VAL A 51 0.83 12.86 2.34
CA VAL A 51 2.11 12.23 2.68
C VAL A 51 3.17 12.70 1.68
N ARG A 52 4.27 13.22 2.22
CA ARG A 52 5.42 13.71 1.43
C ARG A 52 6.67 12.87 1.57
N THR A 53 6.55 11.72 2.22
CA THR A 53 7.65 10.80 2.50
C THR A 53 7.49 9.55 1.63
N GLU A 54 8.47 9.27 0.78
CA GLU A 54 8.45 8.10 -0.12
C GLU A 54 8.58 6.76 0.63
N GLU A 55 9.31 6.79 1.75
CA GLU A 55 9.48 5.68 2.68
C GLU A 55 8.27 5.47 3.61
N HIS A 56 7.18 6.23 3.41
CA HIS A 56 5.98 6.05 4.19
C HIS A 56 5.37 4.68 3.91
N TRP A 57 5.18 3.91 4.98
CA TRP A 57 4.56 2.60 4.92
C TRP A 57 3.06 2.76 4.84
N VAL A 58 2.46 2.09 3.86
CA VAL A 58 1.02 2.10 3.63
C VAL A 58 0.52 0.67 3.71
N ASP A 59 -0.57 0.49 4.45
CA ASP A 59 -1.31 -0.77 4.48
C ASP A 59 -2.33 -0.77 3.34
N LEU A 60 -2.04 -1.48 2.24
CA LEU A 60 -2.94 -1.51 1.06
C LEU A 60 -4.36 -2.03 1.35
N GLU A 61 -4.57 -2.74 2.46
CA GLU A 61 -5.89 -3.26 2.83
C GLU A 61 -6.69 -2.28 3.69
N ARG A 62 -6.02 -1.38 4.43
CA ARG A 62 -6.67 -0.46 5.38
C ARG A 62 -6.55 1.00 4.97
N ASP A 63 -5.42 1.38 4.40
CA ASP A 63 -5.11 2.72 3.98
C ASP A 63 -5.55 2.95 2.54
N ARG A 64 -6.35 3.99 2.32
CA ARG A 64 -6.67 4.47 0.99
C ARG A 64 -5.62 5.47 0.52
N VAL A 65 -4.88 5.12 -0.52
CA VAL A 65 -4.01 6.06 -1.22
C VAL A 65 -4.83 6.76 -2.28
N ALA A 66 -4.76 8.10 -2.31
CA ALA A 66 -5.33 8.92 -3.35
C ALA A 66 -4.24 9.84 -3.92
N LEU A 67 -4.17 9.93 -5.23
CA LEU A 67 -3.29 10.83 -5.95
C LEU A 67 -4.13 11.96 -6.56
N ASP A 68 -3.84 13.21 -6.19
CA ASP A 68 -4.53 14.39 -6.74
C ASP A 68 -6.07 14.35 -6.53
N GLY A 69 -6.51 13.69 -5.46
CA GLY A 69 -7.93 13.46 -5.16
C GLY A 69 -8.57 12.28 -5.90
N LYS A 70 -7.79 11.50 -6.67
CA LYS A 70 -8.23 10.29 -7.36
C LYS A 70 -7.74 9.03 -6.62
N PRO A 71 -8.64 8.12 -6.20
CA PRO A 71 -8.27 6.85 -5.57
C PRO A 71 -7.67 5.85 -6.58
#